data_AF-A0A921ID80-F1
#
_entry.id   AF-A0A921ID80-F1
#
_cell.length_a   1.000
_cell.length_b   1.000
_cell.length_c   1.000
_cell.angle_alpha   90.00
_cell.angle_beta   90.00
_cell.angle_gamma   90.00
#
_symmetry.space_group_name_H-M   'P 1'
#
loop_
_entity.id
_entity.type
_entity.pdbx_description
1 polymer ?
#
loop_
_entity_poly.entity_id
_entity_poly.type
_entity_poly.pdbx_seq_one_letter_code
_entity_poly.pdbx_strand_id
1 'polypeptide(L)'
;MGKAYFNVEDIYGNRHREVETIREMDNTVLVFDVDDHETYTIRKEDVGMKLNRPAIRREKFNLSQNKRIWRNRQKELKDIRYKYARKVYSGIE
;
A
#
# COMPACT_ATOMS: atom_id res chain seq x y z
N MET A 1 6.83 2.67 -24.87
CA MET A 1 5.80 3.72 -24.76
C MET A 1 4.55 3.08 -24.18
N GLY A 2 4.09 3.59 -23.04
CA GLY A 2 2.92 3.08 -22.33
C GLY A 2 1.61 3.50 -23.00
N LYS A 3 0.47 3.03 -22.48
CA LYS A 3 -0.85 3.53 -22.89
C LYS A 3 -1.05 4.95 -22.36
N ALA A 4 -1.53 5.85 -23.21
CA ALA A 4 -1.94 7.20 -22.80
C ALA A 4 -3.45 7.25 -22.53
N TYR A 5 -3.86 8.07 -21.56
CA TYR A 5 -5.26 8.33 -21.22
C TYR A 5 -5.51 9.83 -21.17
N PHE A 6 -6.75 10.23 -21.48
CA PHE A 6 -7.14 11.62 -21.57
C PHE A 6 -8.30 11.94 -20.64
N ASN A 7 -8.29 13.13 -20.05
CA ASN A 7 -9.35 13.65 -19.17
C ASN A 7 -9.69 12.69 -18.02
N VAL A 8 -8.67 12.31 -17.27
CA VAL A 8 -8.78 11.35 -16.15
C VAL A 8 -8.72 12.08 -14.83
N GLU A 9 -9.30 11.46 -13.80
CA GLU A 9 -9.27 11.97 -12.42
C GLU A 9 -8.39 11.07 -11.56
N ASP A 10 -7.50 11.64 -10.75
CA ASP A 10 -6.68 10.89 -9.80
C ASP A 10 -7.48 10.45 -8.56
N ILE A 11 -6.87 9.66 -7.68
CA ILE A 11 -7.51 9.18 -6.45
C ILE A 11 -7.88 10.30 -5.45
N TYR A 12 -7.40 11.53 -5.66
CA TYR A 12 -7.65 12.70 -4.83
C TYR A 12 -8.69 13.66 -5.44
N GLY A 13 -9.15 13.41 -6.66
CA GLY A 13 -10.13 14.25 -7.36
C GLY A 13 -9.51 15.30 -8.30
N ASN A 14 -8.19 15.24 -8.53
CA ASN A 14 -7.53 16.16 -9.47
C ASN A 14 -7.69 15.66 -10.90
N ARG A 15 -7.91 16.60 -11.83
CA ARG A 15 -8.12 16.29 -13.24
C ARG A 15 -6.84 16.46 -14.03
N HIS A 16 -6.58 15.49 -14.90
CA HIS A 16 -5.40 15.42 -15.75
C HIS A 16 -5.82 15.30 -17.21
N ARG A 17 -5.23 16.13 -18.08
CA ARG A 17 -5.65 16.21 -19.49
C ARG A 17 -5.12 15.04 -20.30
N GLU A 18 -3.85 14.70 -20.11
CA GLU A 18 -3.16 13.63 -20.80
C GLU A 18 -2.14 13.01 -19.86
N VAL A 19 -2.22 11.68 -19.69
CA VAL A 19 -1.31 10.94 -18.83
C VAL A 19 -0.82 9.67 -19.52
N GLU A 20 0.45 9.33 -19.33
CA GLU A 20 1.07 8.11 -19.84
C GLU A 20 1.26 7.06 -18.75
N THR A 21 0.93 5.81 -19.06
CA THR A 21 1.13 4.70 -18.12
C THR A 21 2.61 4.43 -17.89
N ILE A 22 3.06 4.56 -16.64
CA ILE A 22 4.39 4.12 -16.20
C ILE A 22 4.33 2.66 -15.73
N ARG A 23 3.39 2.36 -14.83
CA ARG A 23 3.34 1.06 -14.14
C ARG A 23 1.93 0.68 -13.72
N GLU A 24 1.52 -0.53 -14.06
CA GLU A 24 0.30 -1.13 -13.54
C GLU A 24 0.51 -1.74 -12.14
N MET A 25 -0.43 -1.50 -11.23
CA MET A 25 -0.54 -2.14 -9.93
C MET A 25 -1.84 -2.99 -9.87
N ASP A 26 -2.18 -3.54 -8.70
CA ASP A 26 -3.34 -4.43 -8.55
C ASP A 26 -4.65 -3.73 -8.95
N ASN A 27 -4.97 -2.61 -8.30
CA ASN A 27 -6.20 -1.84 -8.51
C ASN A 27 -5.96 -0.43 -9.07
N THR A 28 -4.70 0.00 -9.16
CA THR A 28 -4.32 1.33 -9.60
C THR A 28 -3.30 1.26 -10.73
N VAL A 29 -3.10 2.38 -11.39
CA VAL A 29 -2.06 2.61 -12.38
C VAL A 29 -1.29 3.87 -11.98
N LEU A 30 0.03 3.78 -12.01
CA LEU A 30 0.92 4.92 -11.90
C LEU A 30 1.09 5.52 -13.28
N VAL A 31 0.78 6.80 -13.41
CA VAL A 31 0.85 7.54 -14.65
C VAL A 31 1.77 8.75 -14.52
N PHE A 32 2.31 9.20 -15.64
CA PHE A 32 3.03 10.46 -15.78
C PHE A 32 2.10 11.45 -16.47
N ASP A 33 1.84 12.61 -15.87
CA ASP A 33 1.07 13.67 -16.51
C ASP A 33 1.99 14.48 -17.44
N VAL A 34 1.55 14.66 -18.68
CA VAL A 34 2.32 15.31 -19.74
C VAL A 34 2.34 16.83 -19.57
N ASP A 35 1.32 17.41 -18.93
CA ASP A 35 1.19 18.85 -18.75
C ASP A 35 2.12 19.35 -17.63
N ASP A 36 2.07 18.73 -16.44
CA ASP A 36 2.85 19.18 -15.27
C ASP A 36 4.14 18.38 -15.01
N HIS A 37 4.37 17.31 -15.78
CA HIS A 37 5.54 16.44 -15.69
C HIS A 37 5.68 15.73 -14.33
N GLU A 38 4.58 15.54 -13.61
CA GLU A 38 4.53 14.83 -12.33
C GLU A 38 3.91 13.43 -12.47
N THR A 39 3.97 12.65 -11.39
CA THR A 39 3.41 11.29 -11.37
C THR A 39 2.20 11.16 -10.46
N TYR A 40 1.17 10.52 -10.97
CA TYR A 40 -0.12 10.39 -10.29
C TYR A 40 -0.60 8.95 -10.25
N THR A 41 -1.44 8.66 -9.25
CA THR A 41 -2.06 7.35 -9.08
C THR A 41 -3.53 7.45 -9.46
N ILE A 42 -3.94 6.65 -10.45
CA ILE A 42 -5.33 6.59 -10.94
C ILE A 42 -5.88 5.20 -10.70
N ARG A 43 -7.19 5.07 -10.41
CA ARG A 43 -7.80 3.75 -10.30
C ARG A 43 -7.95 3.13 -11.69
N LYS A 44 -7.67 1.84 -11.79
CA LYS A 44 -7.80 1.13 -13.07
C LYS A 44 -9.22 1.18 -13.65
N GLU A 45 -10.24 1.23 -12.80
CA GLU A 45 -11.64 1.35 -13.22
C GLU A 45 -11.93 2.67 -13.97
N ASP A 46 -11.28 3.77 -13.57
CA ASP A 46 -11.48 5.11 -14.15
C ASP A 46 -10.83 5.25 -15.53
N VAL A 47 -9.88 4.36 -15.85
CA VAL A 47 -9.19 4.29 -17.16
C VAL A 47 -9.58 3.04 -17.96
N GLY A 48 -10.66 2.35 -17.58
CA GLY A 48 -11.17 1.17 -18.29
C GLY A 48 -10.19 -0.02 -18.30
N MET A 49 -9.22 -0.05 -17.39
CA MET A 49 -8.25 -1.13 -17.24
C MET A 49 -8.84 -2.29 -16.42
N LYS A 50 -8.53 -3.51 -16.84
CA LYS A 50 -8.87 -4.69 -16.03
C LYS A 50 -8.08 -4.67 -14.72
N LEU A 51 -8.79 -4.88 -13.62
CA LEU A 51 -8.15 -5.06 -12.32
C LEU A 51 -7.26 -6.30 -12.38
N ASN A 52 -6.00 -6.14 -12.01
CA ASN A 52 -5.13 -7.28 -11.76
C ASN A 52 -5.44 -7.76 -10.35
N ARG A 53 -6.63 -8.34 -10.16
CA ARG A 53 -6.94 -9.04 -8.91
C ARG A 53 -6.23 -10.38 -8.97
N PRO A 54 -5.14 -10.63 -8.20
CA PRO A 54 -4.90 -12.00 -7.80
C PRO A 54 -6.20 -12.52 -7.19
N ALA A 55 -6.58 -13.76 -7.47
CA ALA A 55 -7.72 -14.37 -6.80
C ALA A 55 -7.51 -14.17 -5.30
N ILE A 56 -8.26 -13.23 -4.69
CA ILE A 56 -8.12 -12.92 -3.29
C ILE A 56 -8.46 -14.23 -2.60
N ARG A 57 -7.45 -14.96 -2.12
CA ARG A 57 -7.65 -15.94 -1.08
C ARG A 57 -8.22 -15.11 0.06
N ARG A 58 -9.54 -15.14 0.19
CA ARG A 58 -10.24 -14.67 1.38
C ARG A 58 -9.82 -15.63 2.47
N GLU A 59 -8.61 -15.43 3.00
CA GLU A 59 -8.27 -16.00 4.29
C GLU A 59 -9.37 -15.56 5.22
N LYS A 60 -10.08 -16.55 5.79
CA LYS A 60 -11.15 -16.26 6.74
C LYS A 60 -10.53 -15.42 7.84
N PHE A 61 -10.94 -14.14 7.92
CA PHE A 61 -10.50 -13.25 8.98
C PHE A 61 -11.09 -13.75 10.30
N ASN A 62 -10.35 -14.62 10.97
CA ASN A 62 -10.76 -15.15 12.26
C ASN A 62 -10.38 -14.13 13.34
N LEU A 63 -11.34 -13.28 13.70
CA LEU A 63 -11.17 -12.21 14.68
C LEU A 63 -10.55 -12.72 15.99
N SER A 64 -10.92 -13.92 16.45
CA SER A 64 -10.40 -14.49 17.70
C SER A 64 -8.91 -14.84 17.61
N GLN A 65 -8.50 -15.47 16.50
CA GLN A 65 -7.10 -15.83 16.22
C GLN A 65 -6.26 -14.56 16.05
N ASN A 66 -6.74 -13.59 15.28
CA ASN A 66 -6.02 -12.33 15.05
C ASN A 66 -5.88 -11.50 16.33
N LYS A 67 -6.90 -11.45 17.20
CA LYS A 67 -6.78 -10.83 18.54
C LYS A 67 -5.76 -11.54 19.42
N ARG A 68 -5.62 -12.87 19.31
CA ARG A 68 -4.61 -13.64 20.06
C ARG A 68 -3.20 -13.34 19.54
N ILE A 69 -3.00 -13.35 18.22
CA ILE A 69 -1.72 -13.01 17.58
C ILE A 69 -1.27 -11.60 17.98
N TRP A 70 -2.18 -10.63 17.92
CA TRP A 70 -1.88 -9.25 18.32
C TRP A 70 -1.47 -9.14 19.79
N ARG A 71 -2.20 -9.77 20.71
CA ARG A 71 -1.85 -9.80 22.14
C ARG A 71 -0.48 -10.43 22.40
N ASN A 72 -0.18 -11.54 21.73
CA ASN A 72 1.12 -12.21 21.86
C ASN A 72 2.26 -11.30 21.37
N ARG A 73 2.08 -10.63 20.24
CA ARG A 73 3.09 -9.70 19.70
C ARG A 73 3.30 -8.49 20.61
N GLN A 74 2.24 -7.97 21.23
CA GLN A 74 2.36 -6.91 22.24
C GLN A 74 3.15 -7.37 23.46
N LYS A 75 2.96 -8.62 23.91
CA LYS A 75 3.74 -9.19 25.02
C LYS A 75 5.22 -9.34 24.63
N GLU A 76 5.50 -9.88 23.45
CA GLU A 76 6.86 -10.04 22.94
C GLU A 76 7.59 -8.70 22.85
N LEU A 77 6.94 -7.65 22.32
CA LEU A 77 7.53 -6.32 22.24
C LEU A 77 7.82 -5.71 23.62
N LYS A 78 6.96 -5.97 24.62
CA LYS A 78 7.22 -5.58 26.01
C LYS A 78 8.40 -6.34 26.59
N ASP A 79 8.46 -7.65 26.40
CA ASP A 79 9.55 -8.50 26.90
C ASP A 79 10.89 -8.10 26.26
N ILE A 80 10.90 -7.81 24.96
CA ILE A 80 12.06 -7.25 24.25
C ILE A 80 12.48 -5.93 24.88
N ARG A 81 11.54 -4.98 25.06
CA ARG A 81 11.81 -3.70 25.70
C ARG A 81 12.41 -3.86 27.11
N TYR A 82 11.86 -4.77 27.91
CA TYR A 82 12.40 -5.06 29.25
C TYR A 82 13.79 -5.68 29.19
N LYS A 83 14.05 -6.58 28.24
CA LYS A 83 15.38 -7.19 28.03
C LYS A 83 16.41 -6.13 27.64
N TYR A 84 16.08 -5.22 26.72
CA TYR A 84 16.94 -4.11 26.34
C TYR A 84 17.18 -3.15 27.51
N ALA A 85 16.12 -2.74 28.23
CA ALA A 85 16.27 -1.89 29.40
C ALA A 85 17.17 -2.55 30.45
N ARG A 86 16.97 -3.85 30.73
CA ARG A 86 17.80 -4.60 31.67
C ARG A 86 19.26 -4.63 31.22
N LYS A 87 19.56 -4.86 29.94
CA LYS A 87 20.94 -4.82 29.41
C LYS A 87 21.59 -3.44 29.58
N VAL A 88 20.84 -2.37 29.33
CA VAL A 88 21.32 -0.98 29.49
C VAL A 88 21.56 -0.63 30.97
N TYR A 89 20.68 -1.07 31.88
CA TYR A 89 20.81 -0.76 33.31
C TYR A 89 21.70 -1.75 34.10
N SER A 90 22.00 -2.93 33.57
CA SER A 90 22.86 -3.91 34.25
C SER A 90 24.34 -3.78 33.95
N GLY A 91 24.75 -2.91 33.00
CA GLY A 91 26.17 -2.64 32.71
C GLY A 91 27.01 -3.87 32.32
N ILE A 92 26.38 -4.91 31.76
CA ILE A 92 27.10 -6.08 31.25
C ILE A 92 27.26 -5.88 29.74
N GLU A 93 28.47 -5.48 29.35
CA GLU A 93 28.97 -5.56 27.97
C GLU A 93 28.98 -7.03 27.49
#